data_AF-A0A0N0WUL2-F1
#
_entry.id   AF-A0A0N0WUL2-F1
#
_cell.length_a   1.000
_cell.length_b   1.000
_cell.length_c   1.000
_cell.angle_alpha   90.00
_cell.angle_beta   90.00
_cell.angle_gamma   90.00
#
_symmetry.space_group_name_H-M   'P 1'
#
loop_
_entity.id
_entity.type
_entity.pdbx_description
1 polymer ?
#
loop_
_entity_poly.entity_id
_entity_poly.type
_entity_poly.pdbx_seq_one_letter_code
_entity_poly.pdbx_strand_id
1 'polypeptide(L)' 'MNEKQIERVREIVQELADKSVTSFDQAFETAVSVMRYQAVDVVPWGKEAIAGSGRIEKG' A
#
# COMPACT_ATOMS: atom_id res chain seq x y z
N MET A 1 -8.94 8.71 6.02
CA MET A 1 -8.86 8.97 4.57
C MET A 1 -9.97 9.90 4.18
N ASN A 2 -9.69 10.91 3.36
CA ASN A 2 -10.71 11.74 2.72
C ASN A 2 -11.22 11.10 1.41
N GLU A 3 -12.27 11.67 0.80
CA GLU A 3 -12.88 11.12 -0.43
C GLU A 3 -11.86 10.94 -1.56
N LYS A 4 -10.98 11.92 -1.79
CA LYS A 4 -9.94 11.85 -2.83
C LYS A 4 -8.96 10.70 -2.58
N GLN A 5 -8.62 10.44 -1.33
CA GLN A 5 -7.75 9.32 -0.95
C GLN A 5 -8.46 7.98 -1.14
N ILE A 6 -9.77 7.91 -0.86
CA ILE A 6 -10.57 6.69 -1.08
C ILE A 6 -10.64 6.38 -2.58
N GLU A 7 -10.93 7.39 -3.40
CA GLU A 7 -10.99 7.25 -4.85
C GLU A 7 -9.65 6.80 -5.42
N ARG A 8 -8.54 7.40 -4.96
CA ARG A 8 -7.21 7.00 -5.39
C ARG A 8 -6.87 5.56 -5.04
N VAL A 9 -7.25 5.07 -3.85
CA VAL A 9 -7.05 3.67 -3.48
C VAL A 9 -7.87 2.74 -4.37
N ARG A 10 -9.11 3.11 -4.71
CA ARG A 10 -9.95 2.33 -5.62
C ARG A 10 -9.35 2.24 -7.02
N GLU A 11 -8.83 3.34 -7.57
CA GLU A 11 -8.13 3.33 -8.86
C GLU A 11 -6.94 2.36 -8.88
N ILE A 12 -6.12 2.40 -7.83
CA ILE A 12 -4.93 1.52 -7.70
C ILE A 12 -5.35 0.04 -7.64
N VAL A 13 -6.40 -0.27 -6.88
CA VAL A 13 -6.90 -1.65 -6.74
C VAL A 13 -7.53 -2.12 -8.05
N GLN A 14 -8.24 -1.25 -8.78
CA GLN A 14 -8.77 -1.56 -10.10
C GLN A 14 -7.64 -1.83 -11.11
N GLU A 15 -6.59 -1.01 -11.12
CA GLU A 15 -5.41 -1.22 -11.97
C GLU A 15 -4.72 -2.55 -11.66
N LEU A 16 -4.65 -2.92 -10.37
CA LEU A 16 -4.11 -4.21 -9.95
C LEU A 16 -4.98 -5.37 -10.45
N ALA A 17 -6.30 -5.25 -10.33
CA ALA A 17 -7.25 -6.27 -10.80
C ALA A 17 -7.12 -6.49 -12.32
N ASP A 18 -7.07 -5.40 -13.09
CA ASP A 18 -6.94 -5.46 -14.55
C ASP A 18 -5.62 -6.11 -14.98
N LYS A 19 -4.49 -5.73 -14.34
CA LYS A 19 -3.17 -6.30 -14.63
C LYS A 19 -3.04 -7.77 -14.23
N SER A 20 -3.75 -8.16 -13.18
CA SER A 20 -3.68 -9.52 -12.62
C SER A 20 -4.74 -10.45 -13.22
N VAL A 21 -5.67 -9.91 -14.03
CA VAL A 21 -6.83 -10.63 -14.57
C VAL A 21 -7.66 -11.28 -13.44
N THR A 22 -7.89 -10.52 -12.37
CA THR A 22 -8.67 -10.96 -11.20
C THR A 22 -9.86 -10.04 -10.96
N SER A 23 -10.76 -10.41 -10.04
CA SER A 23 -11.79 -9.48 -9.60
C SER A 23 -11.21 -8.36 -8.73
N PHE A 24 -11.94 -7.24 -8.63
CA PHE A 24 -11.59 -6.14 -7.74
C PHE A 24 -11.43 -6.62 -6.29
N ASP A 25 -12.36 -7.43 -5.79
CA ASP A 25 -12.34 -7.93 -4.41
C ASP A 25 -11.10 -8.77 -4.13
N GLN A 26 -10.72 -9.65 -5.06
CA GLN A 26 -9.50 -10.46 -4.93
C GLN A 26 -8.23 -9.59 -4.94
N ALA A 27 -8.19 -8.57 -5.79
CA ALA A 27 -7.09 -7.61 -5.84
C ALA A 27 -7.02 -6.78 -4.55
N PHE A 28 -8.17 -6.39 -4.00
CA PHE A 28 -8.26 -5.65 -2.74
C PHE A 28 -7.74 -6.48 -1.56
N GLU A 29 -8.19 -7.73 -1.44
CA GLU A 29 -7.71 -8.66 -0.40
C GLU A 29 -6.19 -8.85 -0.49
N THR A 30 -5.67 -9.00 -1.70
CA THR A 30 -4.23 -9.13 -1.95
C THR A 30 -3.48 -7.86 -1.51
N ALA A 31 -3.96 -6.68 -1.89
CA ALA A 31 -3.36 -5.41 -1.49
C ALA A 31 -3.36 -5.23 0.04
N VAL A 32 -4.46 -5.56 0.72
CA VAL A 32 -4.56 -5.51 2.18
C VAL A 32 -3.61 -6.51 2.84
N SER A 33 -3.48 -7.72 2.30
CA SER A 33 -2.55 -8.73 2.80
C SER A 33 -1.10 -8.24 2.73
N VAL A 34 -0.68 -7.62 1.62
CA VAL A 34 0.65 -7.03 1.47
C VAL A 34 0.87 -5.88 2.46
N MET A 35 -0.12 -4.99 2.61
CA MET A 35 -0.02 -3.89 3.59
C MET A 35 0.10 -4.41 5.01
N ARG A 36 -0.65 -5.46 5.37
CA ARG A 36 -0.57 -6.11 6.68
C ARG A 36 0.81 -6.71 6.92
N TYR A 37 1.35 -7.44 5.94
CA TYR A 37 2.72 -7.97 6.03
C TYR A 37 3.74 -6.86 6.28
N GLN A 38 3.66 -5.76 5.53
CA GLN A 38 4.55 -4.62 5.73
C GLN A 38 4.40 -3.97 7.11
N ALA A 39 3.16 -3.78 7.58
CA ALA A 39 2.86 -3.07 8.82
C ALA A 39 3.02 -3.90 10.11
N VAL A 40 2.94 -5.23 10.01
CA VAL A 40 2.98 -6.13 11.17
C VAL A 40 4.29 -6.90 11.20
N ASP A 41 4.70 -7.45 10.07
CA ASP A 41 5.81 -8.42 10.02
C ASP A 41 7.15 -7.75 9.67
N VAL A 42 7.13 -6.66 8.89
CA VAL A 42 8.36 -6.01 8.41
C VAL A 42 8.70 -4.70 9.12
N VAL A 43 7.70 -3.85 9.39
CA VAL A 43 7.90 -2.53 9.99
C VAL A 43 7.19 -2.49 11.35
N PRO A 44 7.93 -2.59 12.47
CA PRO A 44 7.33 -2.50 13.80
C PRO A 44 6.59 -1.18 13.97
N TRP A 45 5.41 -1.25 14.60
CA TRP A 45 4.58 -0.10 14.91
C TRP A 45 5.41 1.02 15.57
N GLY A 46 5.36 2.23 15.00
CA GLY A 46 6.16 3.38 15.46
C GLY A 46 7.51 3.56 14.76
N LYS A 47 7.86 2.74 13.76
CA LYS A 47 8.98 3.02 12.85
C LYS A 47 8.46 3.40 11.47
N GLU A 48 9.00 4.47 10.89
CA GLU A 48 8.72 4.80 9.50
C GLU A 48 9.32 3.72 8.60
N ALA A 49 8.49 3.15 7.72
CA ALA A 49 9.01 2.41 6.58
C ALA A 49 9.88 3.38 5.80
N ILE A 50 11.19 3.13 5.73
CA ILE A 50 12.13 3.92 4.94
C ILE A 50 11.79 3.65 3.47
N ALA A 51 10.72 4.26 2.97
CA ALA A 51 10.42 4.38 1.56
C ALA A 51 11.24 5.57 1.08
N GLY A 52 12.36 5.27 0.42
CA GLY A 52 13.34 6.25 -0.02
C GLY A 52 12.73 7.46 -0.71
N SER A 53 12.80 8.59 -0.01
CA SER A 53 12.71 9.93 -0.54
C SER A 53 13.79 10.73 0.17
N GLY A 54 14.93 10.92 -0.49
CA GLY A 54 15.81 12.07 -0.35
C GLY A 54 16.37 12.41 1.04
N ARG A 55 17.69 12.20 1.19
CA ARG A 55 18.57 12.74 2.23
C ARG A 55 18.29 12.30 3.67
N ILE A 56 19.04 11.27 4.07
CA ILE A 56 19.54 11.20 5.45
C ILE A 56 20.79 12.08 5.49
N GLU A 57 20.66 13.32 5.97
CA GLU A 57 21.82 14.03 6.52
C GLU A 57 22.11 13.43 7.90
N LYS A 58 23.24 12.71 8.00
CA LYS A 58 23.91 12.46 9.26
C LYS A 58 24.83 13.66 9.52
N GLY A 59 24.58 14.38 10.60
CA GLY A 59 25.42 15.45 11.13
C GLY A 59 24.83 15.97 12.42
#